data_AF-A0A4V1Q1S2-F1
#
_entry.id   AF-A0A4V1Q1S2-F1
#
_cell.length_a   1.000
_cell.length_b   1.000
_cell.length_c   1.000
_cell.angle_alpha   90.00
_cell.angle_beta   90.00
_cell.angle_gamma   90.00
#
_symmetry.space_group_name_H-M   'P 1'
#
loop_
_entity.id
_entity.type
_entity.pdbx_description
1 polymer ?
#
loop_
_entity_poly.entity_id
_entity_poly.type
_entity_poly.pdbx_seq_one_letter_code
_entity_poly.pdbx_strand_id
1 'polypeptide(L)'
;MQKFDIGGLAALVCRHDVPLFIANVDTPGEQQKYAVSLIEHMFKLLPPKATVVVLYDVGCVLDRSVAQYEMFVDGIEERVMFATSVMHSYVHQWSCQLHYNPRLKDGLGLTDGENVERLWSRSRGLIPVCRSSGKHRRVWLINRKLRTIAKELKEEMGSWISRKLNKGVVEQTAESQKTLDECNMEVKFLEKQWADQKATQISVRSPRLKTHLGNILNIQTDINELEATVEKSLGLLKKGLLPETCRPAIVGVDLEFVQKLYLVREIKANVQRKATSTFWEFDKLDRAAGGKDIALGTKMHQHVRSAMTKKTAALTAAIKRYNTECQSLAAVSKPEWNIPLPEPLPTNMGELKTCTTLMENVWIEPIQGDSQRWVHDQDVRDGIRAMLRLKRCREEHQRLGREADNMLKWYRKELKAIATAIKDSSNVLLVSQLRLEFEELAGLKSSWATSLITEASYEAHLSCIVQAADGIQLTWAPVKVADDSIDDSELSAPVLHVDAGEEDSSMLPSAEEVCLNDLFSEQAEHEGKVALQPLSCNLTWQTPVSFALFF
;
A
#
# COMPACT_ATOMS: atom_id res chain seq x y z
N MET A 1 -25.81 -19.87 4.70
CA MET A 1 -24.80 -19.26 5.58
C MET A 1 -25.18 -19.57 7.03
N GLN A 2 -24.49 -20.51 7.67
CA GLN A 2 -24.68 -20.86 9.09
C GLN A 2 -23.30 -21.11 9.72
N LYS A 3 -23.15 -20.60 10.95
CA LYS A 3 -21.95 -20.47 11.82
C LYS A 3 -20.97 -19.32 11.47
N PHE A 4 -21.37 -18.16 12.01
CA PHE A 4 -20.67 -16.90 12.24
C PHE A 4 -20.58 -15.92 11.05
N ASP A 5 -21.55 -15.00 11.01
CA ASP A 5 -21.90 -14.02 9.95
C ASP A 5 -20.87 -12.90 9.67
N ILE A 6 -19.56 -13.18 9.77
CA ILE A 6 -18.52 -12.18 9.46
C ILE A 6 -17.64 -12.72 8.34
N GLY A 7 -17.71 -12.04 7.18
CA GLY A 7 -16.93 -12.37 5.99
C GLY A 7 -15.48 -11.91 6.04
N GLY A 8 -15.15 -10.91 6.88
CA GLY A 8 -13.80 -10.38 6.98
C GLY A 8 -13.62 -9.24 7.99
N LEU A 9 -12.48 -8.57 7.94
CA LEU A 9 -12.15 -7.40 8.75
C LEU A 9 -11.65 -6.27 7.85
N ALA A 10 -12.12 -5.05 8.08
CA ALA A 10 -11.57 -3.84 7.51
C ALA A 10 -10.81 -3.08 8.59
N ALA A 11 -9.62 -2.55 8.29
CA ALA A 11 -8.81 -1.84 9.28
C ALA A 11 -8.34 -0.48 8.76
N LEU A 12 -8.23 0.47 9.69
CA LEU A 12 -7.52 1.73 9.51
C LEU A 12 -6.27 1.69 10.38
N VAL A 13 -5.11 1.83 9.75
CA VAL A 13 -3.79 1.70 10.38
C VAL A 13 -3.01 2.99 10.12
N CYS A 14 -2.30 3.49 11.13
CA CYS A 14 -1.46 4.65 10.92
C CYS A 14 -0.17 4.31 10.16
N ARG A 15 0.56 5.35 9.80
CA ARG A 15 1.87 5.25 9.14
C ARG A 15 2.90 4.40 9.91
N HIS A 16 2.80 4.36 11.23
CA HIS A 16 3.66 3.60 12.14
C HIS A 16 3.23 2.14 12.31
N ASP A 17 2.36 1.63 11.44
CA ASP A 17 1.77 0.28 11.49
C ASP A 17 0.83 0.03 12.69
N VAL A 18 0.50 1.06 13.48
CA VAL A 18 -0.35 0.93 14.66
C VAL A 18 -1.83 0.87 14.23
N PRO A 19 -2.58 -0.19 14.59
CA PRO A 19 -4.00 -0.29 14.28
C PRO A 19 -4.80 0.74 15.07
N LEU A 20 -5.65 1.50 14.38
CA LEU A 20 -6.49 2.55 14.97
C LEU A 20 -7.92 2.08 15.15
N PHE A 21 -8.53 1.64 14.05
CA PHE A 21 -9.90 1.16 14.02
C PHE A 21 -9.97 -0.13 13.23
N ILE A 22 -10.85 -1.02 13.67
CA ILE A 22 -11.18 -2.24 12.96
C ILE A 22 -12.71 -2.36 12.89
N ALA A 23 -13.21 -2.77 11.74
CA ALA A 23 -14.62 -3.01 11.50
C ALA A 23 -14.82 -4.43 11.01
N ASN A 24 -15.92 -5.06 11.43
CA ASN A 24 -16.33 -6.34 10.87
C ASN A 24 -16.90 -6.11 9.47
N VAL A 25 -16.53 -6.95 8.53
CA VAL A 25 -17.19 -7.05 7.22
C VAL A 25 -18.31 -8.06 7.37
N ASP A 26 -19.53 -7.57 7.53
CA ASP A 26 -20.75 -8.35 7.80
C ASP A 26 -21.72 -8.39 6.61
N THR A 27 -21.37 -7.72 5.51
CA THR A 27 -22.08 -7.82 4.23
C THR A 27 -21.24 -8.52 3.17
N PRO A 28 -21.88 -9.14 2.15
CA PRO A 28 -21.18 -9.69 1.00
C PRO A 28 -20.30 -8.63 0.30
N GLY A 29 -19.06 -9.01 0.01
CA GLY A 29 -18.07 -8.20 -0.71
C GLY A 29 -17.32 -7.14 0.10
N GLU A 30 -16.14 -6.78 -0.39
CA GLU A 30 -15.29 -5.70 0.14
C GLU A 30 -15.77 -4.33 -0.36
N GLN A 31 -16.89 -3.86 0.19
CA GLN A 31 -17.54 -2.62 -0.24
C GLN A 31 -16.77 -1.35 0.22
N GLN A 32 -16.78 -0.30 -0.61
CA GLN A 32 -16.15 1.00 -0.30
C GLN A 32 -16.66 1.66 1.00
N LYS A 33 -17.88 1.31 1.44
CA LYS A 33 -18.51 1.85 2.67
C LYS A 33 -17.65 1.65 3.91
N TYR A 34 -16.87 0.57 3.99
CA TYR A 34 -16.03 0.30 5.16
C TYR A 34 -14.89 1.32 5.24
N ALA A 35 -14.24 1.62 4.11
CA ALA A 35 -13.20 2.65 4.05
C ALA A 35 -13.78 4.03 4.41
N VAL A 36 -14.91 4.41 3.81
CA VAL A 36 -15.60 5.69 4.10
C VAL A 36 -15.93 5.80 5.59
N SER A 37 -16.56 4.77 6.17
CA SER A 37 -16.96 4.77 7.57
C SER A 37 -15.77 4.89 8.52
N LEU A 38 -14.67 4.18 8.25
CA LEU A 38 -13.45 4.26 9.05
C LEU A 38 -12.83 5.65 9.00
N ILE A 39 -12.81 6.28 7.82
CA ILE A 39 -12.30 7.63 7.61
C ILE A 39 -13.18 8.64 8.37
N GLU A 40 -14.51 8.58 8.22
CA GLU A 40 -15.42 9.47 8.94
C GLU A 40 -15.29 9.34 10.45
N HIS A 41 -15.18 8.12 10.96
CA HIS A 41 -15.01 7.90 12.40
C HIS A 41 -13.71 8.50 12.91
N MET A 42 -12.61 8.34 12.18
CA MET A 42 -11.34 8.98 12.51
C MET A 42 -11.47 10.51 12.51
N PHE A 43 -12.12 11.11 11.51
CA PHE A 43 -12.27 12.57 11.42
C PHE A 43 -13.09 13.18 12.58
N LYS A 44 -13.97 12.42 13.24
CA LYS A 44 -14.65 12.85 14.48
C LYS A 44 -13.70 13.04 15.66
N LEU A 45 -12.52 12.41 15.62
CA LEU A 45 -11.52 12.42 16.69
C LEU A 45 -10.33 13.34 16.37
N LEU A 46 -10.27 13.88 15.16
CA LEU A 46 -9.20 14.77 14.71
C LEU A 46 -9.57 16.24 14.93
N PRO A 47 -8.57 17.12 15.15
CA PRO A 47 -8.79 18.55 15.16
C PRO A 47 -9.46 19.05 13.85
N PRO A 48 -10.30 20.09 13.89
CA PRO A 48 -11.02 20.58 12.71
C PRO A 48 -10.13 21.00 11.53
N LYS A 49 -8.89 21.38 11.80
CA LYS A 49 -7.89 21.81 10.80
C LYS A 49 -6.92 20.70 10.38
N ALA A 50 -7.07 19.48 10.91
CA ALA A 50 -6.19 18.38 10.56
C ALA A 50 -6.47 17.92 9.12
N THR A 51 -5.40 17.72 8.35
CA THR A 51 -5.43 17.17 7.00
C THR A 51 -4.87 15.75 7.01
N VAL A 52 -5.47 14.83 6.25
CA VAL A 52 -5.07 13.41 6.23
C VAL A 52 -4.82 12.94 4.80
N VAL A 53 -3.79 12.11 4.63
CA VAL A 53 -3.58 11.37 3.38
C VAL A 53 -3.96 9.91 3.61
N VAL A 54 -4.89 9.39 2.82
CA VAL A 54 -5.37 8.01 2.88
C VAL A 54 -4.73 7.21 1.74
N LEU A 55 -3.99 6.16 2.09
CA LEU A 55 -3.48 5.20 1.12
C LEU A 55 -4.42 4.00 1.07
N TYR A 56 -4.96 3.73 -0.11
CA TYR A 56 -5.91 2.65 -0.34
C TYR A 56 -5.71 2.07 -1.74
N ASP A 57 -5.83 0.75 -1.90
CA ASP A 57 -5.50 0.05 -3.15
C ASP A 57 -6.31 0.57 -4.35
N VAL A 58 -7.58 0.88 -4.10
CA VAL A 58 -8.50 1.51 -5.03
C VAL A 58 -8.79 2.97 -4.64
N GLY A 59 -7.82 3.65 -4.03
CA GLY A 59 -7.91 5.05 -3.62
C GLY A 59 -8.29 6.00 -4.76
N CYS A 60 -7.88 5.71 -5.99
CA CYS A 60 -8.28 6.46 -7.19
C CYS A 60 -9.77 6.30 -7.54
N VAL A 61 -10.36 5.14 -7.26
CA VAL A 61 -11.80 4.89 -7.45
C VAL A 61 -12.57 5.57 -6.33
N LEU A 62 -12.08 5.46 -5.09
CA LEU A 62 -12.71 6.07 -3.92
C LEU A 62 -12.74 7.60 -4.02
N ASP A 63 -11.63 8.24 -4.42
CA ASP A 63 -11.54 9.69 -4.62
C ASP A 63 -12.62 10.18 -5.60
N ARG A 64 -12.77 9.47 -6.72
CA ARG A 64 -13.82 9.76 -7.70
C ARG A 64 -15.23 9.53 -7.14
N SER A 65 -15.44 8.44 -6.42
CA SER A 65 -16.74 8.15 -5.79
C SER A 65 -17.14 9.23 -4.79
N VAL A 66 -16.19 9.68 -3.97
CA VAL A 66 -16.39 10.76 -2.99
C VAL A 66 -16.81 12.05 -3.70
N ALA A 67 -16.07 12.47 -4.73
CA ALA A 67 -16.36 13.68 -5.50
C ALA A 67 -17.68 13.60 -6.29
N GLN A 68 -18.13 12.40 -6.66
CA GLN A 68 -19.35 12.21 -7.45
C GLN A 68 -20.62 12.09 -6.58
N TYR A 69 -20.51 11.48 -5.40
CA TYR A 69 -21.67 11.11 -4.57
C TYR A 69 -21.70 11.81 -3.21
N GLU A 70 -20.79 12.75 -2.95
CA GLU A 70 -20.70 13.51 -1.69
C GLU A 70 -20.75 12.56 -0.47
N MET A 71 -19.90 11.53 -0.50
CA MET A 71 -19.99 10.40 0.43
C MET A 71 -19.59 10.75 1.87
N PHE A 72 -18.92 11.88 2.09
CA PHE A 72 -18.47 12.31 3.41
C PHE A 72 -19.35 13.44 3.95
N VAL A 73 -19.47 13.50 5.28
CA VAL A 73 -19.98 14.70 5.97
C VAL A 73 -19.16 15.95 5.58
N ASP A 74 -19.84 17.10 5.47
CA ASP A 74 -19.29 18.40 5.09
C ASP A 74 -17.92 18.70 5.71
N GLY A 75 -16.96 19.11 4.85
CA GLY A 75 -15.63 19.56 5.24
C GLY A 75 -14.57 18.46 5.45
N ILE A 76 -14.90 17.19 5.27
CA ILE A 76 -13.89 16.11 5.22
C ILE A 76 -13.18 16.09 3.87
N GLU A 77 -13.92 16.25 2.76
CA GLU A 77 -13.38 16.18 1.39
C GLU A 77 -12.20 17.15 1.17
N GLU A 78 -12.33 18.39 1.64
CA GLU A 78 -11.28 19.42 1.52
C GLU A 78 -10.01 19.10 2.33
N ARG A 79 -10.10 18.16 3.29
CA ARG A 79 -9.04 17.82 4.24
C ARG A 79 -8.48 16.42 4.02
N VAL A 80 -8.99 15.68 3.03
CA VAL A 80 -8.52 14.33 2.70
C VAL A 80 -7.85 14.32 1.34
N MET A 81 -6.72 13.65 1.25
CA MET A 81 -6.03 13.37 0.00
C MET A 81 -5.92 11.87 -0.19
N PHE A 82 -6.29 11.36 -1.36
CA PHE A 82 -6.15 9.94 -1.67
C PHE A 82 -4.86 9.64 -2.44
N ALA A 83 -4.27 8.49 -2.13
CA ALA A 83 -3.16 7.89 -2.86
C ALA A 83 -3.35 6.36 -2.88
N THR A 84 -2.66 5.69 -3.78
CA THR A 84 -2.57 4.21 -3.77
C THR A 84 -1.36 3.79 -2.93
N SER A 85 -1.27 2.51 -2.55
CA SER A 85 0.00 2.00 -2.04
C SER A 85 1.06 1.96 -3.16
N VAL A 86 2.35 1.92 -2.81
CA VAL A 86 3.43 1.80 -3.79
C VAL A 86 3.28 0.51 -4.60
N MET A 87 2.96 -0.61 -3.95
CA MET A 87 2.85 -1.91 -4.62
C MET A 87 1.62 -1.95 -5.53
N HIS A 88 0.49 -1.43 -5.04
CA HIS A 88 -0.75 -1.37 -5.82
C HIS A 88 -0.70 -0.34 -6.94
N SER A 89 0.13 0.71 -6.84
CA SER A 89 0.25 1.74 -7.88
C SER A 89 0.63 1.16 -9.25
N TYR A 90 1.49 0.13 -9.29
CA TYR A 90 1.88 -0.54 -10.54
C TYR A 90 0.76 -1.35 -11.18
N VAL A 91 -0.35 -1.56 -10.49
CA VAL A 91 -1.55 -2.19 -11.05
C VAL A 91 -2.40 -1.19 -11.83
N HIS A 92 -2.17 0.10 -11.60
CA HIS A 92 -2.92 1.17 -12.27
C HIS A 92 -2.26 1.58 -13.58
N GLN A 93 -3.06 2.11 -14.50
CA GLN A 93 -2.57 2.76 -15.71
C GLN A 93 -1.61 3.91 -15.36
N TRP A 94 -0.62 4.17 -16.22
CA TRP A 94 0.38 5.22 -15.99
C TRP A 94 -0.20 6.59 -15.64
N SER A 95 -1.28 7.01 -16.31
CA SER A 95 -1.96 8.28 -16.01
C SER A 95 -2.56 8.34 -14.60
N CYS A 96 -3.05 7.21 -14.08
CA CYS A 96 -3.48 7.08 -12.69
C CYS A 96 -2.28 7.14 -11.74
N GLN A 97 -1.17 6.47 -12.09
CA GLN A 97 0.07 6.52 -11.31
C GLN A 97 0.60 7.94 -11.17
N LEU A 98 0.58 8.75 -12.23
CA LEU A 98 1.01 10.16 -12.17
C LEU A 98 0.26 10.99 -11.11
N HIS A 99 -0.98 10.61 -10.76
CA HIS A 99 -1.81 11.33 -9.80
C HIS A 99 -1.88 10.69 -8.40
N TYR A 100 -1.84 9.36 -8.33
CA TYR A 100 -2.10 8.60 -7.09
C TYR A 100 -0.89 7.82 -6.57
N ASN A 101 0.20 7.66 -7.35
CA ASN A 101 1.39 6.98 -6.89
C ASN A 101 2.11 7.83 -5.81
N PRO A 102 2.34 7.31 -4.60
CA PRO A 102 2.94 8.06 -3.50
C PRO A 102 4.39 8.50 -3.77
N ARG A 103 5.09 7.85 -4.72
CA ARG A 103 6.44 8.27 -5.14
C ARG A 103 6.43 9.48 -6.06
N LEU A 104 5.33 9.71 -6.78
CA LEU A 104 5.17 10.82 -7.73
C LEU A 104 4.37 11.99 -7.12
N LYS A 105 3.54 11.71 -6.11
CA LYS A 105 2.69 12.68 -5.44
C LYS A 105 3.39 13.38 -4.28
N ASP A 106 3.27 14.71 -4.25
CA ASP A 106 3.92 15.55 -3.25
C ASP A 106 3.35 15.35 -1.84
N GLY A 107 4.21 15.48 -0.83
CA GLY A 107 3.84 15.41 0.58
C GLY A 107 3.83 14.00 1.19
N LEU A 108 3.97 12.93 0.41
CA LEU A 108 3.92 11.55 0.89
C LEU A 108 5.27 10.98 1.36
N GLY A 109 6.38 11.68 1.07
CA GLY A 109 7.72 11.25 1.45
C GLY A 109 8.05 9.84 0.94
N LEU A 110 8.55 8.97 1.82
CA LEU A 110 8.88 7.58 1.50
C LEU A 110 7.84 6.57 2.00
N THR A 111 6.61 7.01 2.25
CA THR A 111 5.50 6.15 2.72
C THR A 111 5.12 5.13 1.65
N ASP A 112 4.95 3.86 2.05
CA ASP A 112 4.65 2.74 1.14
C ASP A 112 3.15 2.39 1.06
N GLY A 113 2.38 2.57 2.15
CA GLY A 113 0.95 2.29 2.20
C GLY A 113 0.60 0.82 2.47
N GLU A 114 1.58 0.00 2.85
CA GLU A 114 1.43 -1.45 3.06
C GLU A 114 1.12 -1.80 4.53
N ASN A 115 0.67 -0.83 5.32
CA ASN A 115 0.52 -0.97 6.78
C ASN A 115 -0.54 -2.01 7.18
N VAL A 116 -1.65 -2.06 6.44
CA VAL A 116 -2.75 -3.01 6.67
C VAL A 116 -2.30 -4.45 6.39
N GLU A 117 -1.54 -4.68 5.33
CA GLU A 117 -0.96 -5.99 5.01
C GLU A 117 0.02 -6.48 6.09
N ARG A 118 0.86 -5.58 6.63
CA ARG A 118 1.73 -5.89 7.76
C ARG A 118 0.93 -6.27 9.01
N LEU A 119 -0.19 -5.59 9.27
CA LEU A 119 -1.09 -5.94 10.37
C LEU A 119 -1.65 -7.35 10.19
N TRP A 120 -2.16 -7.68 9.00
CA TRP A 120 -2.71 -8.99 8.69
C TRP A 120 -1.71 -10.13 8.88
N SER A 121 -0.47 -9.91 8.44
CA SER A 121 0.62 -10.86 8.66
C SER A 121 0.82 -11.16 10.16
N ARG A 122 0.83 -10.13 11.01
CA ARG A 122 0.98 -10.27 12.47
C ARG A 122 -0.23 -10.89 13.17
N SER A 123 -1.42 -10.80 12.58
CA SER A 123 -2.65 -11.35 13.13
C SER A 123 -3.08 -12.70 12.53
N ARG A 124 -2.34 -13.25 11.54
CA ARG A 124 -2.74 -14.49 10.83
C ARG A 124 -3.03 -15.68 11.74
N GLY A 125 -2.32 -15.79 12.87
CA GLY A 125 -2.49 -16.88 13.83
C GLY A 125 -3.88 -16.91 14.48
N LEU A 126 -4.59 -15.77 14.46
CA LEU A 126 -5.97 -15.69 14.97
C LEU A 126 -7.00 -16.30 14.01
N ILE A 127 -6.70 -16.45 12.71
CA ILE A 127 -7.65 -16.93 11.71
C ILE A 127 -8.29 -18.29 12.11
N PRO A 128 -7.52 -19.37 12.36
CA PRO A 128 -8.11 -20.66 12.73
C PRO A 128 -8.93 -20.60 14.02
N VAL A 129 -8.49 -19.81 15.00
CA VAL A 129 -9.16 -19.66 16.31
C VAL A 129 -10.47 -18.85 16.15
N CYS A 130 -10.46 -17.80 15.33
CA CYS A 130 -11.58 -16.89 15.16
C CYS A 130 -12.72 -17.50 14.32
N ARG A 131 -12.39 -18.44 13.41
CA ARG A 131 -13.35 -19.16 12.57
C ARG A 131 -14.35 -19.99 13.40
N SER A 132 -13.89 -20.61 14.49
CA SER A 132 -14.74 -21.43 15.37
C SER A 132 -15.21 -20.69 16.63
N SER A 133 -14.73 -19.46 16.85
CA SER A 133 -15.07 -18.66 18.04
C SER A 133 -16.40 -17.90 17.89
N GLY A 134 -17.18 -17.87 18.98
CA GLY A 134 -18.35 -17.00 19.10
C GLY A 134 -18.01 -15.51 19.00
N LYS A 135 -18.99 -14.68 18.62
CA LYS A 135 -18.84 -13.24 18.32
C LYS A 135 -18.06 -12.47 19.40
N HIS A 136 -18.47 -12.58 20.67
CA HIS A 136 -17.83 -11.86 21.78
C HIS A 136 -16.39 -12.32 22.04
N ARG A 137 -16.13 -13.63 21.98
CA ARG A 137 -14.78 -14.18 22.16
C ARG A 137 -13.85 -13.72 21.04
N ARG A 138 -14.32 -13.73 19.80
CA ARG A 138 -13.57 -13.26 18.63
C ARG A 138 -13.15 -11.80 18.78
N VAL A 139 -14.11 -10.94 19.09
CA VAL A 139 -13.88 -9.52 19.39
C VAL A 139 -12.80 -9.34 20.45
N TRP A 140 -12.92 -10.08 21.57
CA TRP A 140 -11.98 -9.97 22.67
C TRP A 140 -10.56 -10.41 22.27
N LEU A 141 -10.43 -11.52 21.54
CA LEU A 141 -9.15 -12.04 21.05
C LEU A 141 -8.48 -11.07 20.07
N ILE A 142 -9.25 -10.54 19.10
CA ILE A 142 -8.75 -9.56 18.13
C ILE A 142 -8.29 -8.31 18.86
N ASN A 143 -9.13 -7.71 19.70
CA ASN A 143 -8.77 -6.51 20.46
C ASN A 143 -7.52 -6.73 21.32
N ARG A 144 -7.39 -7.87 22.00
CA ARG A 144 -6.18 -8.18 22.79
C ARG A 144 -4.93 -8.26 21.92
N LYS A 145 -4.99 -8.94 20.78
CA LYS A 145 -3.86 -9.03 19.84
C LYS A 145 -3.48 -7.68 19.25
N LEU A 146 -4.46 -6.88 18.83
CA LEU A 146 -4.22 -5.54 18.29
C LEU A 146 -3.57 -4.62 19.33
N ARG A 147 -4.01 -4.68 20.59
CA ARG A 147 -3.37 -3.93 21.70
C ARG A 147 -1.93 -4.35 21.94
N THR A 148 -1.64 -5.65 21.91
CA THR A 148 -0.27 -6.16 22.01
C THR A 148 0.59 -5.66 20.85
N ILE A 149 0.08 -5.74 19.61
CA ILE A 149 0.76 -5.20 18.43
C ILE A 149 1.05 -3.71 18.59
N ALA A 150 0.07 -2.92 19.06
CA ALA A 150 0.23 -1.49 19.28
C ALA A 150 1.27 -1.18 20.38
N LYS A 151 1.29 -1.95 21.48
CA LYS A 151 2.30 -1.80 22.54
C LYS A 151 3.71 -2.07 22.03
N GLU A 152 3.91 -3.19 21.32
CA GLU A 152 5.19 -3.55 20.71
C GLU A 152 5.68 -2.45 19.74
N LEU A 153 4.79 -1.95 18.86
CA LEU A 153 5.15 -0.89 17.90
C LEU A 153 5.48 0.44 18.58
N LYS A 154 4.79 0.76 19.69
CA LYS A 154 5.08 1.94 20.50
C LYS A 154 6.48 1.84 21.10
N GLU A 155 6.83 0.70 21.70
CA GLU A 155 8.15 0.47 22.30
C GLU A 155 9.27 0.57 21.23
N GLU A 156 9.02 0.07 20.03
CA GLU A 156 9.95 0.07 18.90
C GLU A 156 10.02 1.40 18.12
N MET A 157 9.25 2.43 18.50
CA MET A 157 9.07 3.63 17.68
C MET A 157 10.39 4.39 17.39
N GLY A 158 11.31 4.47 18.37
CA GLY A 158 12.63 5.07 18.15
C GLY A 158 13.49 4.28 17.15
N SER A 159 13.44 2.95 17.22
CA SER A 159 14.09 2.07 16.24
C SER A 159 13.48 2.22 14.84
N TRP A 160 12.16 2.41 14.76
CA TRP A 160 11.44 2.64 13.51
C TRP A 160 11.88 3.96 12.84
N ILE A 161 11.94 5.07 13.60
CA ILE A 161 12.45 6.36 13.10
C ILE A 161 13.90 6.22 12.63
N SER A 162 14.75 5.59 13.45
CA SER A 162 16.18 5.41 13.13
C SER A 162 16.38 4.59 11.85
N ARG A 163 15.60 3.52 11.65
CA ARG A 163 15.63 2.73 10.41
C ARG A 163 15.16 3.53 9.21
N LYS A 164 14.06 4.30 9.33
CA LYS A 164 13.55 5.14 8.25
C LYS A 164 14.52 6.25 7.89
N LEU A 165 15.21 6.83 8.87
CA LEU A 165 16.22 7.86 8.64
C LEU A 165 17.46 7.29 7.94
N ASN A 166 18.05 6.21 8.48
CA ASN A 166 19.31 5.68 7.95
C ASN A 166 19.10 4.95 6.61
N LYS A 167 18.22 3.94 6.57
CA LYS A 167 18.00 3.13 5.36
C LYS A 167 17.07 3.81 4.35
N GLY A 168 16.09 4.56 4.85
CA GLY A 168 15.13 5.24 3.98
C GLY A 168 15.72 6.51 3.39
N VAL A 169 16.15 7.44 4.24
CA VAL A 169 16.59 8.78 3.81
C VAL A 169 18.06 8.79 3.40
N VAL A 170 18.98 8.40 4.29
CA VAL A 170 20.43 8.60 4.07
C VAL A 170 20.93 7.77 2.88
N GLU A 171 20.65 6.47 2.87
CA GLU A 171 21.09 5.58 1.78
C GLU A 171 20.50 5.99 0.42
N GLN A 172 19.18 6.24 0.34
CA GLN A 172 18.54 6.64 -0.93
C GLN A 172 18.95 8.03 -1.38
N THR A 173 19.26 8.95 -0.45
CA THR A 173 19.79 10.27 -0.80
C THR A 173 21.18 10.13 -1.43
N ALA A 174 22.06 9.31 -0.84
CA ALA A 174 23.39 9.07 -1.39
C ALA A 174 23.34 8.42 -2.78
N GLU A 175 22.50 7.40 -2.96
CA GLU A 175 22.28 6.75 -4.25
C GLU A 175 21.75 7.73 -5.31
N SER A 176 20.71 8.49 -4.97
CA SER A 176 20.10 9.42 -5.92
C SER A 176 21.01 10.59 -6.25
N GLN A 177 21.79 11.07 -5.28
CA GLN A 177 22.74 12.15 -5.51
C GLN A 177 23.84 11.70 -6.47
N LYS A 178 24.35 10.48 -6.30
CA LYS A 178 25.32 9.89 -7.24
C LYS A 178 24.77 9.85 -8.66
N THR A 179 23.54 9.36 -8.86
CA THR A 179 22.90 9.35 -10.18
C THR A 179 22.74 10.76 -10.75
N LEU A 180 22.38 11.74 -9.92
CA LEU A 180 22.21 13.13 -10.36
C LEU A 180 23.56 13.76 -10.77
N ASP A 181 24.63 13.46 -10.03
CA ASP A 181 25.99 13.92 -10.32
C ASP A 181 26.52 13.28 -11.62
N GLU A 182 26.22 12.01 -11.86
CA GLU A 182 26.55 11.29 -13.11
C GLU A 182 25.80 11.85 -14.32
N CYS A 183 24.54 12.26 -14.16
CA CYS A 183 23.74 12.86 -15.23
C CYS A 183 24.27 14.25 -15.64
N ASN A 184 25.02 14.95 -14.78
CA ASN A 184 25.62 16.28 -15.02
C ASN A 184 24.63 17.31 -15.61
N MET A 185 23.38 17.30 -15.17
CA MET A 185 22.31 18.18 -15.63
C MET A 185 21.79 19.10 -14.52
N GLU A 186 21.38 20.31 -14.89
CA GLU A 186 20.79 21.25 -13.93
C GLU A 186 19.43 20.74 -13.43
N VAL A 187 19.23 20.75 -12.10
CA VAL A 187 17.97 20.31 -11.47
C VAL A 187 16.76 21.07 -12.03
N LYS A 188 16.88 22.37 -12.29
CA LYS A 188 15.79 23.18 -12.88
C LYS A 188 15.39 22.70 -14.28
N PHE A 189 16.35 22.22 -15.06
CA PHE A 189 16.06 21.64 -16.36
C PHE A 189 15.25 20.35 -16.20
N LEU A 190 15.65 19.46 -15.29
CA LEU A 190 14.93 18.22 -14.97
C LEU A 190 13.51 18.48 -14.44
N GLU A 191 13.33 19.51 -13.60
CA GLU A 191 12.00 19.92 -13.12
C GLU A 191 11.09 20.38 -14.26
N LYS A 192 11.63 21.14 -15.22
CA LYS A 192 10.88 21.55 -16.42
C LYS A 192 10.49 20.36 -17.28
N GLN A 193 11.44 19.47 -17.57
CA GLN A 193 11.19 18.25 -18.34
C GLN A 193 10.13 17.36 -17.66
N TRP A 194 10.16 17.24 -16.34
CA TRP A 194 9.15 16.50 -15.58
C TRP A 194 7.76 17.17 -15.64
N ALA A 195 7.70 18.49 -15.61
CA ALA A 195 6.45 19.22 -15.77
C ALA A 195 5.86 19.01 -17.17
N ASP A 196 6.69 19.09 -18.21
CA ASP A 196 6.31 18.86 -19.61
C ASP A 196 5.84 17.39 -19.82
N GLN A 197 6.54 16.43 -19.20
CA GLN A 197 6.15 15.02 -19.19
C GLN A 197 4.75 14.82 -18.59
N LYS A 198 4.52 15.35 -17.38
CA LYS A 198 3.22 15.24 -16.71
C LYS A 198 2.12 15.90 -17.54
N ALA A 199 2.35 17.12 -18.04
CA ALA A 199 1.36 17.84 -18.83
C ALA A 199 0.96 17.05 -20.08
N THR A 200 1.94 16.48 -20.79
CA THR A 200 1.69 15.72 -22.02
C THR A 200 0.99 14.39 -21.75
N GLN A 201 1.43 13.65 -20.73
CA GLN A 201 0.88 12.32 -20.45
C GLN A 201 -0.49 12.38 -19.76
N ILE A 202 -0.84 13.51 -19.13
CA ILE A 202 -2.17 13.77 -18.58
C ILE A 202 -3.13 14.31 -19.67
N SER A 203 -2.63 15.12 -20.62
CA SER A 203 -3.46 15.79 -21.66
C SER A 203 -3.95 14.88 -22.79
N VAL A 204 -3.32 13.71 -23.00
CA VAL A 204 -3.81 12.67 -23.95
C VAL A 204 -5.22 12.16 -23.58
N ARG A 205 -5.82 12.62 -22.47
CA ARG A 205 -7.28 12.58 -22.24
C ARG A 205 -8.02 13.63 -23.10
N SER A 206 -8.36 13.23 -24.32
CA SER A 206 -9.41 13.82 -25.17
C SER A 206 -10.55 12.79 -25.38
N PRO A 207 -11.80 13.23 -25.65
CA PRO A 207 -13.00 13.21 -24.81
C PRO A 207 -13.75 11.85 -24.72
N ARG A 208 -13.11 10.70 -24.95
CA ARG A 208 -13.78 9.38 -24.90
C ARG A 208 -13.86 8.77 -23.50
N LEU A 209 -13.08 9.26 -22.54
CA LEU A 209 -13.12 8.72 -21.18
C LEU A 209 -14.39 9.12 -20.42
N LYS A 210 -15.07 10.23 -20.75
CA LYS A 210 -16.32 10.61 -20.08
C LYS A 210 -17.45 9.59 -20.35
N THR A 211 -17.49 8.98 -21.53
CA THR A 211 -18.51 7.99 -21.89
C THR A 211 -18.14 6.57 -21.47
N HIS A 212 -16.86 6.21 -21.39
CA HIS A 212 -16.42 4.91 -20.87
C HIS A 212 -16.32 4.85 -19.33
N LEU A 213 -16.16 6.00 -18.64
CA LEU A 213 -16.05 6.02 -17.17
C LEU A 213 -17.31 5.53 -16.45
N GLY A 214 -18.49 5.67 -17.06
CA GLY A 214 -19.75 5.14 -16.54
C GLY A 214 -19.81 3.61 -16.52
N ASN A 215 -18.95 2.94 -17.31
CA ASN A 215 -18.92 1.49 -17.43
C ASN A 215 -17.82 0.84 -16.57
N ILE A 216 -17.01 1.64 -15.84
CA ILE A 216 -15.89 1.19 -14.99
C ILE A 216 -16.38 0.53 -13.67
N LEU A 217 -17.64 0.11 -13.59
CA LEU A 217 -18.21 -0.58 -12.42
C LEU A 217 -18.18 -2.11 -12.51
N ASN A 218 -17.74 -2.70 -13.63
CA ASN A 218 -17.74 -4.17 -13.85
C ASN A 218 -16.33 -4.76 -14.11
N ILE A 219 -15.35 -4.40 -13.27
CA ILE A 219 -13.91 -4.65 -13.52
C ILE A 219 -13.45 -6.05 -13.07
N GLN A 220 -13.91 -7.12 -13.73
CA GLN A 220 -13.21 -8.41 -13.65
C GLN A 220 -13.44 -9.27 -14.91
N THR A 221 -14.62 -9.17 -15.52
CA THR A 221 -14.90 -9.65 -16.89
C THR A 221 -14.11 -8.87 -17.95
N ASP A 222 -13.83 -7.59 -17.66
CA ASP A 222 -13.15 -6.67 -18.58
C ASP A 222 -11.67 -6.98 -18.81
N ILE A 223 -10.92 -7.65 -17.91
CA ILE A 223 -9.51 -7.94 -18.21
C ILE A 223 -9.41 -8.96 -19.35
N ASN A 224 -10.24 -10.00 -19.33
CA ASN A 224 -10.31 -11.01 -20.37
C ASN A 224 -10.94 -10.44 -21.66
N GLU A 225 -11.96 -9.58 -21.55
CA GLU A 225 -12.55 -8.90 -22.70
C GLU A 225 -11.62 -7.83 -23.30
N LEU A 226 -10.82 -7.12 -22.51
CA LEU A 226 -9.74 -6.25 -22.98
C LEU A 226 -8.59 -7.06 -23.58
N GLU A 227 -8.23 -8.22 -23.02
CA GLU A 227 -7.28 -9.14 -23.66
C GLU A 227 -7.77 -9.60 -25.02
N ALA A 228 -9.03 -10.03 -25.12
CA ALA A 228 -9.66 -10.40 -26.38
C ALA A 228 -9.78 -9.22 -27.35
N THR A 229 -10.08 -8.02 -26.86
CA THR A 229 -10.19 -6.80 -27.67
C THR A 229 -8.83 -6.34 -28.16
N VAL A 230 -7.78 -6.42 -27.33
CA VAL A 230 -6.40 -6.15 -27.74
C VAL A 230 -5.95 -7.21 -28.73
N GLU A 231 -6.26 -8.49 -28.53
CA GLU A 231 -5.90 -9.55 -29.48
C GLU A 231 -6.63 -9.43 -30.82
N LYS A 232 -7.90 -9.01 -30.80
CA LYS A 232 -8.67 -8.63 -31.99
C LYS A 232 -8.08 -7.41 -32.69
N SER A 233 -7.69 -6.38 -31.93
CA SER A 233 -7.05 -5.16 -32.46
C SER A 233 -5.67 -5.46 -33.05
N LEU A 234 -4.88 -6.34 -32.41
CA LEU A 234 -3.63 -6.89 -32.92
C LEU A 234 -3.86 -7.69 -34.21
N GLY A 235 -4.96 -8.44 -34.29
CA GLY A 235 -5.36 -9.17 -35.49
C GLY A 235 -5.79 -8.26 -36.64
N LEU A 236 -6.46 -7.14 -36.35
CA LEU A 236 -6.85 -6.13 -37.34
C LEU A 236 -5.65 -5.31 -37.84
N LEU A 237 -4.73 -4.93 -36.94
CA LEU A 237 -3.47 -4.28 -37.28
C LEU A 237 -2.57 -5.17 -38.15
N LYS A 238 -2.47 -6.47 -37.83
CA LYS A 238 -1.77 -7.46 -38.69
C LYS A 238 -2.39 -7.62 -40.08
N LYS A 239 -3.67 -7.27 -40.24
CA LYS A 239 -4.41 -7.29 -41.52
C LYS A 239 -4.40 -5.93 -42.24
N GLY A 240 -3.66 -4.94 -41.73
CA GLY A 240 -3.49 -3.64 -42.37
C GLY A 240 -4.66 -2.66 -42.21
N LEU A 241 -5.65 -2.97 -41.36
CA LEU A 241 -6.81 -2.10 -41.10
C LEU A 241 -6.59 -1.28 -39.83
N LEU A 242 -6.22 0.00 -39.99
CA LEU A 242 -6.22 0.98 -38.90
C LEU A 242 -7.68 1.42 -38.61
N PRO A 243 -8.13 1.43 -37.34
CA PRO A 243 -9.40 2.06 -36.97
C PRO A 243 -9.43 3.53 -37.42
N GLU A 244 -10.56 4.04 -37.92
CA GLU A 244 -10.68 5.43 -38.43
C GLU A 244 -10.26 6.50 -37.40
N THR A 245 -10.31 6.18 -36.11
CA THR A 245 -9.90 7.06 -35.01
C THR A 245 -8.41 7.00 -34.66
N CYS A 246 -7.66 6.13 -35.32
CA CYS A 246 -6.21 5.92 -35.18
C CYS A 246 -5.41 6.49 -36.37
N ARG A 247 -5.96 7.46 -37.11
CA ARG A 247 -5.12 8.40 -37.87
C ARG A 247 -4.61 9.46 -36.91
N PRO A 248 -3.38 9.36 -36.36
CA PRO A 248 -2.79 10.51 -35.70
C PRO A 248 -2.36 11.54 -36.73
N ALA A 249 -2.19 12.77 -36.24
CA ALA A 249 -1.68 13.96 -36.91
C ALA A 249 -0.23 13.85 -37.46
N ILE A 250 0.23 12.64 -37.80
CA ILE A 250 1.56 12.34 -38.33
C ILE A 250 1.49 12.43 -39.86
N VAL A 251 1.75 13.62 -40.39
CA VAL A 251 1.83 13.86 -41.84
C VAL A 251 3.25 13.53 -42.30
N GLY A 252 3.40 12.68 -43.33
CA GLY A 252 4.69 12.40 -43.96
C GLY A 252 5.49 11.20 -43.46
N VAL A 253 4.87 10.32 -42.63
CA VAL A 253 5.49 9.08 -42.16
C VAL A 253 4.88 7.87 -42.89
N ASP A 254 5.70 6.86 -43.16
CA ASP A 254 5.28 5.67 -43.89
C ASP A 254 4.23 4.86 -43.12
N LEU A 255 3.25 4.31 -43.86
CA LEU A 255 2.13 3.57 -43.29
C LEU A 255 2.59 2.31 -42.56
N GLU A 256 3.64 1.63 -43.08
CA GLU A 256 4.22 0.45 -42.47
C GLU A 256 4.81 0.77 -41.08
N PHE A 257 5.49 1.91 -40.94
CA PHE A 257 6.05 2.35 -39.67
C PHE A 257 4.96 2.69 -38.66
N VAL A 258 3.93 3.44 -39.06
CA VAL A 258 2.81 3.80 -38.16
C VAL A 258 2.10 2.54 -37.66
N GLN A 259 1.83 1.57 -38.54
CA GLN A 259 1.22 0.30 -38.15
C GLN A 259 2.08 -0.47 -37.14
N LYS A 260 3.40 -0.58 -37.38
CA LYS A 260 4.33 -1.22 -36.45
C LYS A 260 4.43 -0.47 -35.12
N LEU A 261 4.38 0.87 -35.12
CA LEU A 261 4.46 1.69 -33.91
C LEU A 261 3.23 1.47 -33.00
N TYR A 262 2.02 1.47 -33.58
CA TYR A 262 0.80 1.14 -32.84
C TYR A 262 0.77 -0.32 -32.38
N LEU A 263 1.28 -1.24 -33.20
CA LEU A 263 1.44 -2.65 -32.81
C LEU A 263 2.34 -2.79 -31.58
N VAL A 264 3.51 -2.13 -31.58
CA VAL A 264 4.45 -2.14 -30.44
C VAL A 264 3.80 -1.52 -29.20
N ARG A 265 3.03 -0.43 -29.35
CA ARG A 265 2.28 0.17 -28.25
C ARG A 265 1.28 -0.80 -27.61
N GLU A 266 0.49 -1.50 -28.42
CA GLU A 266 -0.49 -2.49 -27.94
C GLU A 266 0.20 -3.70 -27.26
N ILE A 267 1.31 -4.16 -27.83
CA ILE A 267 2.10 -5.23 -27.22
C ILE A 267 2.68 -4.77 -25.89
N LYS A 268 3.21 -3.54 -25.79
CA LYS A 268 3.72 -2.98 -24.52
C LYS A 268 2.60 -2.90 -23.47
N ALA A 269 1.40 -2.47 -23.85
CA ALA A 269 0.25 -2.44 -22.94
C ALA A 269 -0.15 -3.86 -22.45
N ASN A 270 0.01 -4.88 -23.28
CA ASN A 270 -0.17 -6.28 -22.86
C ASN A 270 0.94 -6.74 -21.89
N VAL A 271 2.20 -6.41 -22.18
CA VAL A 271 3.33 -6.71 -21.28
C VAL A 271 3.11 -6.05 -19.91
N GLN A 272 2.70 -4.79 -19.87
CA GLN A 272 2.37 -4.07 -18.64
C GLN A 272 1.31 -4.80 -17.82
N ARG A 273 0.17 -5.16 -18.43
CA ARG A 273 -0.90 -5.91 -17.74
C ARG A 273 -0.42 -7.26 -17.17
N LYS A 274 0.37 -8.00 -17.94
CA LYS A 274 0.92 -9.29 -17.48
C LYS A 274 1.97 -9.10 -16.38
N ALA A 275 2.80 -8.07 -16.47
CA ALA A 275 3.80 -7.73 -15.47
C ALA A 275 3.13 -7.37 -14.15
N THR A 276 2.12 -6.49 -14.20
CA THR A 276 1.25 -6.14 -13.10
C THR A 276 0.68 -7.37 -12.37
N SER A 277 0.04 -8.30 -13.09
CA SER A 277 -0.52 -9.51 -12.49
C SER A 277 0.56 -10.43 -11.89
N THR A 278 1.69 -10.55 -12.57
CA THR A 278 2.79 -11.43 -12.14
C THR A 278 3.50 -10.89 -10.90
N PHE A 279 3.74 -9.58 -10.83
CA PHE A 279 4.37 -8.95 -9.68
C PHE A 279 3.50 -9.04 -8.42
N TRP A 280 2.18 -8.91 -8.57
CA TRP A 280 1.24 -9.09 -7.47
C TRP A 280 1.28 -10.52 -6.89
N GLU A 281 1.43 -11.55 -7.73
CA GLU A 281 1.56 -12.94 -7.25
C GLU A 281 2.90 -13.23 -6.58
N PHE A 282 4.01 -12.68 -7.09
CA PHE A 282 5.32 -12.82 -6.45
C PHE A 282 5.27 -12.26 -5.02
N ASP A 283 4.61 -11.13 -4.86
CA ASP A 283 4.48 -10.46 -3.58
C ASP A 283 3.61 -11.24 -2.57
N LYS A 284 2.57 -11.95 -3.05
CA LYS A 284 1.78 -12.89 -2.20
C LYS A 284 2.65 -14.01 -1.60
N LEU A 285 3.70 -14.44 -2.30
CA LEU A 285 4.63 -15.47 -1.84
C LEU A 285 5.73 -14.92 -0.92
N ASP A 286 6.30 -13.77 -1.25
CA ASP A 286 7.30 -13.11 -0.39
C ASP A 286 6.70 -12.82 1.00
N ARG A 287 5.41 -12.43 1.04
CA ARG A 287 4.62 -12.29 2.28
C ARG A 287 4.46 -13.60 3.06
N ALA A 288 4.38 -14.73 2.38
CA ALA A 288 4.27 -16.03 3.02
C ALA A 288 5.62 -16.60 3.50
N ALA A 289 6.73 -16.18 2.88
CA ALA A 289 8.09 -16.59 3.24
C ALA A 289 8.69 -15.80 4.43
N GLY A 290 8.19 -14.59 4.71
CA GLY A 290 8.68 -13.71 5.80
C GLY A 290 8.27 -14.09 7.22
N GLY A 291 7.49 -15.16 7.42
CA GLY A 291 7.13 -15.68 8.75
C GLY A 291 8.19 -16.64 9.24
N LYS A 292 9.04 -16.20 10.18
CA LYS A 292 10.22 -16.95 10.64
C LYS A 292 9.94 -18.35 11.23
N ASP A 293 8.69 -18.77 11.44
CA ASP A 293 8.36 -20.07 12.07
C ASP A 293 7.11 -20.80 11.55
N ILE A 294 6.61 -20.58 10.31
CA ILE A 294 5.49 -21.42 9.79
C ILE A 294 5.63 -21.69 8.29
N ALA A 295 6.03 -22.91 7.94
CA ALA A 295 6.01 -23.40 6.57
C ALA A 295 4.56 -23.45 6.04
N LEU A 296 4.30 -22.80 4.90
CA LEU A 296 3.14 -23.11 4.08
C LEU A 296 3.09 -24.63 3.84
N GLY A 297 1.90 -25.24 3.94
CA GLY A 297 1.72 -26.65 3.59
C GLY A 297 2.30 -26.94 2.20
N THR A 298 3.11 -27.99 2.09
CA THR A 298 3.96 -28.31 0.92
C THR A 298 3.19 -28.32 -0.40
N LYS A 299 1.93 -28.78 -0.40
CA LYS A 299 1.05 -28.79 -1.59
C LYS A 299 0.62 -27.38 -2.05
N MET A 300 0.20 -26.52 -1.14
CA MET A 300 -0.21 -25.14 -1.49
C MET A 300 0.97 -24.34 -2.03
N HIS A 301 2.13 -24.49 -1.39
CA HIS A 301 3.37 -23.87 -1.85
C HIS A 301 3.80 -24.35 -3.25
N GLN A 302 3.58 -25.63 -3.57
CA GLN A 302 3.80 -26.18 -4.93
C GLN A 302 2.82 -25.63 -5.96
N HIS A 303 1.52 -25.51 -5.63
CA HIS A 303 0.51 -24.94 -6.53
C HIS A 303 0.76 -23.47 -6.84
N VAL A 304 1.09 -22.66 -5.82
CA VAL A 304 1.40 -21.24 -6.03
C VAL A 304 2.68 -21.10 -6.86
N ARG A 305 3.72 -21.91 -6.59
CA ARG A 305 4.94 -21.93 -7.41
C ARG A 305 4.69 -22.35 -8.87
N SER A 306 3.82 -23.33 -9.12
CA SER A 306 3.55 -23.76 -10.50
C SER A 306 2.78 -22.71 -11.29
N ALA A 307 1.80 -22.04 -10.67
CA ALA A 307 1.12 -20.89 -11.24
C ALA A 307 2.10 -19.74 -11.55
N MET A 308 3.02 -19.43 -10.64
CA MET A 308 4.08 -18.43 -10.82
C MET A 308 4.98 -18.75 -12.01
N THR A 309 5.46 -20.00 -12.12
CA THR A 309 6.32 -20.42 -13.24
C THR A 309 5.60 -20.23 -14.57
N LYS A 310 4.29 -20.56 -14.62
CA LYS A 310 3.46 -20.39 -15.81
C LYS A 310 3.28 -18.90 -16.17
N LYS A 311 2.96 -18.04 -15.21
CA LYS A 311 2.81 -16.60 -15.44
C LYS A 311 4.12 -15.92 -15.82
N THR A 312 5.21 -16.28 -15.16
CA THR A 312 6.56 -15.79 -15.48
C THR A 312 7.00 -16.20 -16.88
N ALA A 313 6.69 -17.43 -17.31
CA ALA A 313 6.93 -17.88 -18.67
C ALA A 313 6.08 -17.10 -19.69
N ALA A 314 4.80 -16.87 -19.39
CA ALA A 314 3.90 -16.10 -20.25
C ALA A 314 4.31 -14.62 -20.39
N LEU A 315 4.79 -14.01 -19.30
CA LEU A 315 5.34 -12.66 -19.29
C LEU A 315 6.64 -12.58 -20.09
N THR A 316 7.58 -13.50 -19.84
CA THR A 316 8.84 -13.59 -20.60
C THR A 316 8.58 -13.76 -22.10
N ALA A 317 7.59 -14.57 -22.49
CA ALA A 317 7.21 -14.71 -23.90
C ALA A 317 6.65 -13.41 -24.49
N ALA A 318 5.82 -12.67 -23.74
CA ALA A 318 5.29 -11.38 -24.15
C ALA A 318 6.42 -10.33 -24.31
N ILE A 319 7.39 -10.31 -23.40
CA ILE A 319 8.58 -9.43 -23.46
C ILE A 319 9.44 -9.75 -24.68
N LYS A 320 9.72 -11.04 -24.93
CA LYS A 320 10.48 -11.45 -26.12
C LYS A 320 9.78 -10.96 -27.39
N ARG A 321 8.46 -11.13 -27.49
CA ARG A 321 7.66 -10.64 -28.62
C ARG A 321 7.75 -9.12 -28.76
N TYR A 322 7.61 -8.38 -27.65
CA TYR A 322 7.79 -6.94 -27.64
C TYR A 322 9.18 -6.53 -28.17
N ASN A 323 10.25 -7.15 -27.66
CA ASN A 323 11.62 -6.84 -28.07
C ASN A 323 11.87 -7.14 -29.56
N THR A 324 11.32 -8.24 -30.11
CA THR A 324 11.39 -8.56 -31.54
C THR A 324 10.68 -7.52 -32.40
N GLU A 325 9.52 -7.04 -31.96
CA GLU A 325 8.77 -6.00 -32.69
C GLU A 325 9.46 -4.63 -32.55
N CYS A 326 10.11 -4.32 -31.41
CA CYS A 326 10.97 -3.13 -31.30
C CYS A 326 12.13 -3.15 -32.29
N GLN A 327 12.79 -4.30 -32.46
CA GLN A 327 13.84 -4.48 -33.49
C GLN A 327 13.27 -4.32 -34.91
N SER A 328 12.09 -4.88 -35.16
CA SER A 328 11.40 -4.78 -36.45
C SER A 328 10.98 -3.33 -36.76
N LEU A 329 10.57 -2.57 -35.75
CA LEU A 329 10.25 -1.15 -35.86
C LEU A 329 11.51 -0.32 -36.11
N ALA A 330 12.61 -0.63 -35.42
CA ALA A 330 13.90 0.03 -35.61
C ALA A 330 14.43 -0.15 -37.04
N ALA A 331 14.19 -1.30 -37.68
CA ALA A 331 14.60 -1.57 -39.05
C ALA A 331 13.86 -0.74 -40.10
N VAL A 332 12.60 -0.35 -39.83
CA VAL A 332 11.77 0.45 -40.75
C VAL A 332 11.87 1.94 -40.42
N SER A 333 12.40 2.29 -39.25
CA SER A 333 12.55 3.66 -38.78
C SER A 333 13.50 4.48 -39.65
N LYS A 334 13.10 5.71 -39.97
CA LYS A 334 13.95 6.70 -40.63
C LYS A 334 14.26 7.86 -39.67
N PRO A 335 15.51 8.35 -39.61
CA PRO A 335 15.86 9.49 -38.76
C PRO A 335 15.03 10.75 -39.03
N GLU A 336 14.56 10.93 -40.27
CA GLU A 336 13.76 12.07 -40.73
C GLU A 336 12.41 12.20 -40.01
N TRP A 337 11.87 11.11 -39.47
CA TRP A 337 10.58 11.12 -38.80
C TRP A 337 10.64 11.70 -37.39
N ASN A 338 11.85 11.78 -36.80
CA ASN A 338 12.09 12.30 -35.46
C ASN A 338 11.20 11.67 -34.37
N ILE A 339 10.78 10.41 -34.57
CA ILE A 339 9.99 9.64 -33.61
C ILE A 339 10.94 8.72 -32.83
N PRO A 340 10.99 8.83 -31.50
CA PRO A 340 11.87 8.01 -30.67
C PRO A 340 11.44 6.56 -30.66
N LEU A 341 12.43 5.68 -30.73
CA LEU A 341 12.18 4.24 -30.75
C LEU A 341 11.96 3.71 -29.33
N PRO A 342 11.00 2.79 -29.15
CA PRO A 342 10.77 2.14 -27.88
C PRO A 342 11.94 1.23 -27.50
N GLU A 343 12.37 1.31 -26.24
CA GLU A 343 13.47 0.49 -25.72
C GLU A 343 13.04 -0.94 -25.43
N PRO A 344 13.95 -1.93 -25.62
CA PRO A 344 13.69 -3.31 -25.25
C PRO A 344 13.61 -3.48 -23.72
N LEU A 345 12.76 -4.39 -23.27
CA LEU A 345 12.57 -4.69 -21.85
C LEU A 345 13.45 -5.88 -21.40
N PRO A 346 13.95 -5.89 -20.15
CA PRO A 346 14.70 -7.02 -19.61
C PRO A 346 13.85 -8.30 -19.56
N THR A 347 14.43 -9.44 -19.92
CA THR A 347 13.77 -10.75 -19.73
C THR A 347 13.96 -11.31 -18.32
N ASN A 348 14.92 -10.79 -17.57
CA ASN A 348 15.14 -11.15 -16.18
C ASN A 348 14.09 -10.46 -15.30
N MET A 349 13.39 -11.20 -14.44
CA MET A 349 12.34 -10.66 -13.59
C MET A 349 12.84 -9.67 -12.53
N GLY A 350 14.04 -9.86 -11.99
CA GLY A 350 14.64 -8.93 -11.03
C GLY A 350 14.90 -7.56 -11.66
N GLU A 351 15.49 -7.57 -12.86
CA GLU A 351 15.75 -6.37 -13.65
C GLU A 351 14.46 -5.75 -14.20
N LEU A 352 13.46 -6.56 -14.55
CA LEU A 352 12.16 -6.08 -15.02
C LEU A 352 11.40 -5.36 -13.90
N LYS A 353 11.47 -5.84 -12.66
CA LYS A 353 10.87 -5.17 -11.49
C LYS A 353 11.48 -3.79 -11.23
N THR A 354 12.76 -3.61 -11.54
CA THR A 354 13.46 -2.33 -11.41
C THR A 354 13.47 -1.52 -12.71
N CYS A 355 12.96 -2.10 -13.82
CA CYS A 355 12.93 -1.47 -15.12
C CYS A 355 11.98 -0.28 -15.12
N THR A 356 12.54 0.88 -15.39
CA THR A 356 11.87 2.15 -15.23
C THR A 356 10.94 2.49 -16.40
N THR A 357 11.20 1.93 -17.57
CA THR A 357 10.44 2.18 -18.80
C THR A 357 9.30 1.21 -19.02
N LEU A 358 9.18 0.18 -18.18
CA LEU A 358 8.14 -0.85 -18.27
C LEU A 358 6.74 -0.23 -18.25
N MET A 359 6.48 0.67 -17.30
CA MET A 359 5.15 1.26 -17.09
C MET A 359 4.90 2.54 -17.89
N GLU A 360 5.92 3.05 -18.61
CA GLU A 360 5.80 4.21 -19.48
C GLU A 360 5.14 3.82 -20.81
N ASN A 361 4.27 4.66 -21.36
CA ASN A 361 3.65 4.42 -22.66
C ASN A 361 4.65 4.55 -23.82
N VAL A 362 4.43 3.84 -24.92
CA VAL A 362 5.18 4.06 -26.17
C VAL A 362 4.82 5.43 -26.72
N TRP A 363 5.84 6.23 -27.01
CA TRP A 363 5.68 7.54 -27.61
C TRP A 363 5.34 7.41 -29.11
N ILE A 364 4.40 8.24 -29.59
CA ILE A 364 3.87 8.11 -30.96
C ILE A 364 3.99 9.39 -31.79
N GLU A 365 4.51 10.48 -31.23
CA GLU A 365 4.57 11.78 -31.91
C GLU A 365 6.02 12.16 -32.30
N PRO A 366 6.23 12.91 -33.39
CA PRO A 366 7.55 13.48 -33.68
C PRO A 366 8.00 14.42 -32.56
N ILE A 367 9.27 14.38 -32.20
CA ILE A 367 9.85 15.30 -31.21
C ILE A 367 9.85 16.71 -31.81
N GLN A 368 9.24 17.67 -31.11
CA GLN A 368 9.09 19.05 -31.57
C GLN A 368 10.10 20.03 -30.96
N GLY A 369 11.10 19.53 -30.21
CA GLY A 369 12.21 20.34 -29.70
C GLY A 369 12.80 19.86 -28.38
N ASP A 370 13.58 20.74 -27.76
CA ASP A 370 14.39 20.48 -26.55
C ASP A 370 13.55 20.29 -25.26
N SER A 371 12.25 20.61 -25.31
CA SER A 371 11.29 20.38 -24.21
C SER A 371 10.86 18.91 -24.05
N GLN A 372 11.26 18.03 -24.96
CA GLN A 372 10.88 16.61 -24.98
C GLN A 372 12.10 15.67 -24.86
N ARG A 373 13.23 16.16 -24.31
CA ARG A 373 14.42 15.33 -24.09
C ARG A 373 14.14 14.14 -23.19
N TRP A 374 13.24 14.29 -22.22
CA TRP A 374 12.78 13.18 -21.37
C TRP A 374 12.19 11.97 -22.12
N VAL A 375 11.78 12.13 -23.39
CA VAL A 375 11.21 11.04 -24.20
C VAL A 375 12.29 10.07 -24.70
N HIS A 376 13.49 10.57 -25.01
CA HIS A 376 14.52 9.79 -25.71
C HIS A 376 15.86 9.74 -24.97
N ASP A 377 16.16 10.73 -24.14
CA ASP A 377 17.39 10.82 -23.37
C ASP A 377 17.24 10.01 -22.06
N GLN A 378 18.01 8.94 -21.92
CA GLN A 378 17.97 8.08 -20.73
C GLN A 378 18.52 8.80 -19.50
N ASP A 379 19.56 9.62 -19.66
CA ASP A 379 20.15 10.38 -18.56
C ASP A 379 19.14 11.40 -18.03
N VAL A 380 18.31 11.99 -18.90
CA VAL A 380 17.24 12.91 -18.46
C VAL A 380 16.20 12.15 -17.64
N ARG A 381 15.82 10.94 -18.05
CA ARG A 381 14.85 10.11 -17.32
C ARG A 381 15.39 9.67 -15.96
N ASP A 382 16.64 9.23 -15.90
CA ASP A 382 17.30 8.84 -14.65
C ASP A 382 17.51 10.04 -13.73
N GLY A 383 17.91 11.19 -14.29
CA GLY A 383 17.99 12.47 -13.59
C GLY A 383 16.64 12.91 -12.99
N ILE A 384 15.54 12.83 -13.74
CA ILE A 384 14.19 13.14 -13.23
C ILE A 384 13.84 12.23 -12.04
N ARG A 385 14.09 10.92 -12.15
CA ARG A 385 13.78 9.95 -11.08
C ARG A 385 14.62 10.20 -9.83
N ALA A 386 15.92 10.44 -10.01
CA ALA A 386 16.84 10.79 -8.92
C ALA A 386 16.39 12.08 -8.23
N MET A 387 16.05 13.12 -9.00
CA MET A 387 15.51 14.38 -8.48
C MET A 387 14.21 14.17 -7.67
N LEU A 388 13.27 13.38 -8.19
CA LEU A 388 12.03 13.07 -7.47
C LEU A 388 12.29 12.27 -6.19
N ARG A 389 13.20 11.28 -6.23
CA ARG A 389 13.58 10.50 -5.05
C ARG A 389 14.23 11.40 -3.98
N LEU A 390 15.11 12.33 -4.38
CA LEU A 390 15.69 13.33 -3.47
C LEU A 390 14.62 14.23 -2.85
N LYS A 391 13.64 14.69 -3.63
CA LYS A 391 12.50 15.48 -3.11
C LYS A 391 11.71 14.68 -2.07
N ARG A 392 11.40 13.41 -2.34
CA ARG A 392 10.72 12.50 -1.40
C ARG A 392 11.56 12.23 -0.14
N CYS A 393 12.87 12.05 -0.26
CA CYS A 393 13.78 11.89 0.88
C CYS A 393 13.80 13.14 1.77
N ARG A 394 13.79 14.34 1.17
CA ARG A 394 13.73 15.61 1.92
C ARG A 394 12.42 15.75 2.70
N GLU A 395 11.29 15.44 2.07
CA GLU A 395 9.99 15.44 2.73
C GLU A 395 9.94 14.42 3.88
N GLU A 396 10.49 13.23 3.65
CA GLU A 396 10.58 12.19 4.67
C GLU A 396 11.42 12.63 5.86
N HIS A 397 12.58 13.22 5.62
CA HIS A 397 13.45 13.73 6.67
C HIS A 397 12.73 14.77 7.55
N GLN A 398 12.07 15.75 6.91
CA GLN A 398 11.29 16.77 7.63
C GLN A 398 10.13 16.15 8.42
N ARG A 399 9.47 15.13 7.86
CA ARG A 399 8.36 14.43 8.51
C ARG A 399 8.84 13.62 9.72
N LEU A 400 9.94 12.88 9.60
CA LEU A 400 10.56 12.15 10.71
C LEU A 400 11.00 13.10 11.84
N GLY A 401 11.53 14.28 11.51
CA GLY A 401 11.80 15.33 12.48
C GLY A 401 10.57 15.76 13.27
N ARG A 402 9.46 16.07 12.57
CA ARG A 402 8.18 16.41 13.22
C ARG A 402 7.63 15.26 14.06
N GLU A 403 7.75 14.03 13.59
CA GLU A 403 7.32 12.84 14.34
C GLU A 403 8.14 12.65 15.62
N ALA A 404 9.47 12.83 15.57
CA ALA A 404 10.33 12.78 16.75
C ALA A 404 10.02 13.89 17.76
N ASP A 405 9.78 15.13 17.30
CA ASP A 405 9.33 16.24 18.15
C ASP A 405 7.98 15.93 18.82
N ASN A 406 7.05 15.33 18.06
CA ASN A 406 5.74 14.96 18.57
C ASN A 406 5.84 13.84 19.61
N MET A 407 6.74 12.86 19.43
CA MET A 407 7.02 11.85 20.44
C MET A 407 7.50 12.47 21.74
N LEU A 408 8.44 13.43 21.70
CA LEU A 408 8.93 14.12 22.90
C LEU A 408 7.83 14.94 23.59
N LYS A 409 7.02 15.68 22.81
CA LYS A 409 5.88 16.45 23.33
C LYS A 409 4.84 15.55 23.99
N TRP A 410 4.51 14.43 23.35
CA TRP A 410 3.58 13.44 23.87
C TRP A 410 4.12 12.81 25.15
N TYR A 411 5.37 12.37 25.16
CA TYR A 411 6.05 11.81 26.33
C TYR A 411 5.96 12.73 27.55
N ARG A 412 6.30 14.02 27.35
CA ARG A 412 6.19 15.04 28.41
C ARG A 412 4.74 15.23 28.88
N LYS A 413 3.79 15.34 27.95
CA LYS A 413 2.38 15.59 28.25
C LYS A 413 1.79 14.42 29.05
N GLU A 414 2.08 13.20 28.62
CA GLU A 414 1.55 11.98 29.21
C GLU A 414 2.15 11.73 30.60
N LEU A 415 3.47 11.88 30.78
CA LEU A 415 4.09 11.81 32.10
C LEU A 415 3.49 12.83 33.07
N LYS A 416 3.28 14.06 32.61
CA LYS A 416 2.66 15.11 33.44
C LYS A 416 1.22 14.76 33.81
N ALA A 417 0.45 14.22 32.85
CA ALA A 417 -0.93 13.81 33.09
C ALA A 417 -1.00 12.69 34.14
N ILE A 418 -0.19 11.64 33.99
CA ILE A 418 -0.14 10.51 34.94
C ILE A 418 0.34 11.00 36.32
N ALA A 419 1.39 11.80 36.39
CA ALA A 419 1.88 12.36 37.65
C ALA A 419 0.81 13.21 38.37
N THR A 420 0.02 13.97 37.62
CA THR A 420 -1.10 14.74 38.19
C THR A 420 -2.22 13.81 38.66
N ALA A 421 -2.55 12.78 37.89
CA ALA A 421 -3.57 11.80 38.24
C ALA A 421 -3.23 10.99 39.50
N ILE A 422 -1.95 10.70 39.73
CA ILE A 422 -1.46 10.03 40.95
C ILE A 422 -1.68 10.90 42.21
N LYS A 423 -1.54 12.23 42.08
CA LYS A 423 -1.74 13.16 43.20
C LYS A 423 -3.22 13.40 43.52
N ASP A 424 -4.11 13.13 42.57
CA ASP A 424 -5.53 13.35 42.77
C ASP A 424 -6.11 12.30 43.72
N SER A 425 -6.60 12.78 44.87
CA SER A 425 -7.26 11.96 45.88
C SER A 425 -8.48 11.18 45.36
N SER A 426 -9.12 11.63 44.25
CA SER A 426 -10.22 10.89 43.64
C SER A 426 -9.78 9.57 43.01
N ASN A 427 -8.49 9.43 42.68
CA ASN A 427 -7.94 8.29 41.95
C ASN A 427 -7.27 7.26 42.86
N VAL A 428 -7.57 7.26 44.16
CA VAL A 428 -6.91 6.38 45.16
C VAL A 428 -6.88 4.90 44.76
N LEU A 429 -7.94 4.40 44.12
CA LEU A 429 -8.04 3.01 43.66
C LEU A 429 -7.18 2.70 42.42
N LEU A 430 -6.78 3.73 41.67
CA LEU A 430 -6.01 3.62 40.44
C LEU A 430 -4.52 3.93 40.64
N VAL A 431 -4.11 4.44 41.80
CA VAL A 431 -2.72 4.90 42.06
C VAL A 431 -1.69 3.82 41.72
N SER A 432 -1.92 2.57 42.12
CA SER A 432 -0.98 1.48 41.82
C SER A 432 -0.82 1.24 40.32
N GLN A 433 -1.92 1.24 39.55
CA GLN A 433 -1.87 1.09 38.10
C GLN A 433 -1.20 2.31 37.45
N LEU A 434 -1.55 3.51 37.89
CA LEU A 434 -0.96 4.75 37.37
C LEU A 434 0.56 4.82 37.61
N ARG A 435 1.05 4.29 38.74
CA ARG A 435 2.50 4.17 39.00
C ARG A 435 3.19 3.22 38.03
N LEU A 436 2.59 2.06 37.76
CA LEU A 436 3.12 1.12 36.76
C LEU A 436 3.15 1.75 35.36
N GLU A 437 2.08 2.43 34.96
CA GLU A 437 2.04 3.15 33.67
C GLU A 437 3.09 4.27 33.61
N PHE A 438 3.33 4.97 34.73
CA PHE A 438 4.38 5.99 34.80
C PHE A 438 5.78 5.38 34.63
N GLU A 439 6.06 4.25 35.28
CA GLU A 439 7.33 3.53 35.17
C GLU A 439 7.56 2.97 33.75
N GLU A 440 6.54 2.34 33.15
CA GLU A 440 6.60 1.86 31.77
C GLU A 440 6.85 3.02 30.80
N LEU A 441 6.14 4.14 30.96
CA LEU A 441 6.32 5.33 30.15
C LEU A 441 7.72 5.92 30.32
N ALA A 442 8.19 6.05 31.57
CA ALA A 442 9.54 6.54 31.87
C ALA A 442 10.62 5.69 31.19
N GLY A 443 10.42 4.37 31.14
CA GLY A 443 11.30 3.42 30.47
C GLY A 443 11.45 3.61 28.96
N LEU A 444 10.47 4.23 28.28
CA LEU A 444 10.54 4.44 26.82
C LEU A 444 11.68 5.35 26.38
N LYS A 445 12.25 6.18 27.28
CA LYS A 445 13.33 7.12 26.95
C LYS A 445 14.53 6.46 26.26
N SER A 446 14.86 5.23 26.65
CA SER A 446 16.00 4.49 26.13
C SER A 446 15.69 3.89 24.76
N SER A 447 14.49 3.36 24.55
CA SER A 447 14.07 2.79 23.26
C SER A 447 13.67 3.84 22.23
N TRP A 448 13.27 5.03 22.68
CA TRP A 448 12.83 6.15 21.83
C TRP A 448 13.96 7.12 21.46
N ALA A 449 15.14 6.98 22.05
CA ALA A 449 16.30 7.79 21.70
C ALA A 449 16.69 7.56 20.23
N THR A 450 16.95 8.65 19.51
CA THR A 450 17.36 8.65 18.10
C THR A 450 18.45 9.70 17.88
N SER A 451 18.98 9.80 16.66
CA SER A 451 19.86 10.91 16.27
C SER A 451 19.12 12.26 16.18
N LEU A 452 17.78 12.26 16.10
CA LEU A 452 16.97 13.48 16.07
C LEU A 452 16.67 14.00 17.48
N ILE A 453 16.34 13.11 18.41
CA ILE A 453 16.05 13.43 19.81
C ILE A 453 16.80 12.45 20.71
N THR A 454 17.70 12.98 21.53
CA THR A 454 18.56 12.20 22.42
C THR A 454 17.84 11.73 23.68
N GLU A 455 18.35 10.66 24.29
CA GLU A 455 17.86 10.19 25.60
C GLU A 455 17.91 11.29 26.66
N ALA A 456 18.96 12.11 26.67
CA ALA A 456 19.10 13.25 27.58
C ALA A 456 17.93 14.25 27.49
N SER A 457 17.32 14.40 26.30
CA SER A 457 16.16 15.28 26.11
C SER A 457 14.91 14.72 26.80
N TYR A 458 14.69 13.40 26.71
CA TYR A 458 13.63 12.72 27.45
C TYR A 458 13.88 12.74 28.96
N GLU A 459 15.13 12.49 29.38
CA GLU A 459 15.55 12.49 30.78
C GLU A 459 15.34 13.85 31.45
N ALA A 460 15.67 14.95 30.76
CA ALA A 460 15.47 16.30 31.28
C ALA A 460 13.98 16.57 31.61
N HIS A 461 13.06 16.10 30.76
CA HIS A 461 11.62 16.23 31.02
C HIS A 461 11.15 15.32 32.15
N LEU A 462 11.62 14.07 32.20
CA LEU A 462 11.31 13.13 33.28
C LEU A 462 11.75 13.69 34.63
N SER A 463 13.01 14.12 34.74
CA SER A 463 13.60 14.70 35.94
C SER A 463 12.82 15.92 36.43
N CYS A 464 12.44 16.84 35.52
CA CYS A 464 11.64 18.01 35.86
C CYS A 464 10.26 17.63 36.42
N ILE A 465 9.61 16.61 35.86
CA ILE A 465 8.30 16.14 36.32
C ILE A 465 8.41 15.45 37.68
N VAL A 466 9.41 14.58 37.88
CA VAL A 466 9.62 13.88 39.16
C VAL A 466 9.91 14.89 40.29
N GLN A 467 10.75 15.91 40.02
CA GLN A 467 11.03 16.98 40.99
C GLN A 467 9.77 17.79 41.34
N ALA A 468 8.94 18.13 40.35
CA ALA A 468 7.68 18.85 40.60
C ALA A 468 6.61 17.95 41.26
N ALA A 469 6.80 16.63 41.23
CA ALA A 469 5.80 15.67 41.65
C ALA A 469 5.91 15.26 43.14
N ASP A 470 6.83 15.80 43.94
CA ASP A 470 7.00 15.58 45.40
C ASP A 470 6.33 14.28 45.91
N GLY A 471 7.05 13.15 45.83
CA GLY A 471 6.57 11.85 46.35
C GLY A 471 6.41 10.72 45.32
N ILE A 472 6.71 10.94 44.03
CA ILE A 472 6.84 9.84 43.06
C ILE A 472 8.21 9.17 43.26
N GLN A 473 8.23 8.05 43.97
CA GLN A 473 9.39 7.15 44.00
C GLN A 473 9.25 6.13 42.87
N LEU A 474 10.21 6.13 41.95
CA LEU A 474 10.36 5.06 40.95
C LEU A 474 10.94 3.84 41.65
N THR A 475 10.19 2.75 41.67
CA THR A 475 10.66 1.48 42.23
C THR A 475 10.89 0.52 41.09
N TRP A 476 12.10 0.48 40.56
CA TRP A 476 12.49 -0.56 39.61
C TRP A 476 12.32 -1.91 40.31
N ALA A 477 11.34 -2.70 39.88
CA ALA A 477 11.19 -4.06 40.37
C ALA A 477 12.52 -4.79 40.14
N PRO A 478 13.15 -5.38 41.17
CA PRO A 478 14.38 -6.13 40.96
C PRO A 478 14.08 -7.24 39.97
N VAL A 479 14.89 -7.34 38.92
CA VAL A 479 14.85 -8.47 38.00
C VAL A 479 15.13 -9.71 38.83
N LYS A 480 14.08 -10.47 39.16
CA LYS A 480 14.26 -11.84 39.62
C LYS A 480 14.74 -12.62 38.41
N VAL A 481 16.04 -12.83 38.31
CA VAL A 481 16.59 -13.95 37.56
C VAL A 481 16.00 -15.18 38.24
N ALA A 482 14.98 -15.77 37.62
CA ALA A 482 14.57 -17.11 38.00
C ALA A 482 15.75 -18.00 37.60
N ASP A 483 16.40 -18.58 38.60
CA ASP A 483 17.36 -19.66 38.38
C ASP A 483 16.55 -20.81 37.77
N ASP A 484 16.79 -21.11 36.50
CA ASP A 484 16.20 -22.26 35.78
C ASP A 484 16.82 -23.57 36.30
N SER A 485 16.54 -23.89 37.56
CA SER A 485 16.67 -25.26 38.08
C SER A 485 15.25 -25.80 38.33
N ILE A 486 14.56 -26.11 37.23
CA ILE A 486 13.36 -26.94 37.28
C ILE A 486 13.82 -28.40 37.33
N ASP A 487 13.42 -29.05 38.42
CA ASP A 487 13.48 -30.49 38.66
C ASP A 487 12.64 -31.25 37.61
N ASP A 488 13.26 -32.22 36.95
CA ASP A 488 12.78 -32.97 35.77
C ASP A 488 11.68 -34.01 36.09
N SER A 489 10.89 -33.83 37.15
CA SER A 489 10.09 -34.92 37.74
C SER A 489 8.58 -34.91 37.45
N GLU A 490 7.99 -33.89 36.81
CA GLU A 490 6.54 -33.87 36.55
C GLU A 490 6.13 -33.33 35.16
N LEU A 491 6.47 -34.07 34.10
CA LEU A 491 5.82 -33.95 32.78
C LEU A 491 5.43 -35.34 32.26
N SER A 492 4.32 -35.88 32.79
CA SER A 492 3.59 -36.97 32.16
C SER A 492 2.15 -36.53 31.89
N ALA A 493 1.93 -35.93 30.72
CA ALA A 493 0.59 -35.74 30.17
C ALA A 493 0.15 -37.02 29.44
N PRO A 494 -1.13 -37.45 29.56
CA PRO A 494 -1.61 -38.70 29.00
C PRO A 494 -1.73 -38.62 27.47
N VAL A 495 -1.20 -39.65 26.80
CA VAL A 495 -1.38 -39.89 25.35
C VAL A 495 -2.82 -40.33 25.11
N LEU A 496 -3.66 -39.44 24.56
CA LEU A 496 -4.95 -39.82 23.99
C LEU A 496 -4.71 -40.34 22.56
N HIS A 497 -4.79 -41.66 22.42
CA HIS A 497 -4.99 -42.31 21.13
C HIS A 497 -6.35 -41.89 20.56
N VAL A 498 -6.36 -41.29 19.38
CA VAL A 498 -7.56 -41.14 18.55
C VAL A 498 -7.31 -41.93 17.27
N ASP A 499 -8.12 -42.97 17.09
CA ASP A 499 -8.12 -43.88 15.94
C ASP A 499 -8.26 -43.13 14.62
N ALA A 500 -7.44 -43.54 13.65
CA ALA A 500 -7.56 -43.15 12.26
C ALA A 500 -8.70 -43.92 11.61
N GLY A 501 -9.88 -43.29 11.55
CA GLY A 501 -10.93 -43.67 10.61
C GLY A 501 -10.66 -43.03 9.25
N GLU A 502 -10.37 -43.86 8.25
CA GLU A 502 -10.36 -43.47 6.84
C GLU A 502 -11.78 -43.07 6.42
N GLU A 503 -12.05 -41.77 6.27
CA GLU A 503 -13.17 -41.28 5.47
C GLU A 503 -12.64 -40.53 4.23
N ASP A 504 -12.98 -41.11 3.08
CA ASP A 504 -12.74 -40.64 1.73
C ASP A 504 -13.46 -39.30 1.50
N SER A 505 -12.72 -38.20 1.56
CA SER A 505 -13.16 -36.85 1.16
C SER A 505 -12.56 -36.48 -0.20
N SER A 506 -12.85 -37.28 -1.21
CA SER A 506 -12.82 -36.81 -2.59
C SER A 506 -14.00 -35.87 -2.84
N MET A 507 -13.73 -34.73 -3.51
CA MET A 507 -14.70 -33.73 -4.03
C MET A 507 -15.36 -32.75 -3.04
N LEU A 508 -14.59 -31.82 -2.45
CA LEU A 508 -15.13 -30.49 -2.11
C LEU A 508 -14.05 -29.41 -2.35
N PRO A 509 -14.33 -28.37 -3.16
CA PRO A 509 -13.37 -27.29 -3.40
C PRO A 509 -13.12 -26.47 -2.13
N SER A 510 -11.91 -25.94 -2.03
CA SER A 510 -11.49 -25.05 -0.94
C SER A 510 -12.40 -23.81 -0.87
N ALA A 511 -12.66 -23.29 0.34
CA ALA A 511 -13.37 -22.02 0.53
C ALA A 511 -12.71 -20.82 -0.18
N GLU A 512 -11.44 -20.95 -0.59
CA GLU A 512 -10.72 -19.97 -1.40
C GLU A 512 -10.93 -20.16 -2.92
N GLU A 513 -11.32 -21.35 -3.39
CA GLU A 513 -11.79 -21.57 -4.78
C GLU A 513 -13.25 -21.10 -4.96
N VAL A 514 -14.07 -21.19 -3.91
CA VAL A 514 -15.45 -20.64 -3.90
C VAL A 514 -15.43 -19.10 -3.93
N CYS A 515 -14.45 -18.48 -3.26
CA CYS A 515 -14.28 -17.02 -3.24
C CYS A 515 -13.94 -16.42 -4.62
N LEU A 516 -13.37 -17.22 -5.52
CA LEU A 516 -13.11 -16.83 -6.91
C LEU A 516 -14.33 -17.00 -7.82
N ASN A 517 -15.33 -17.80 -7.46
CA ASN A 517 -16.56 -17.97 -8.24
C ASN A 517 -17.71 -17.05 -7.75
N ASP A 518 -17.77 -16.77 -6.44
CA ASP A 518 -18.81 -15.91 -5.85
C ASP A 518 -18.57 -14.41 -6.10
N LEU A 519 -17.39 -14.03 -6.58
CA LEU A 519 -17.11 -12.67 -7.07
C LEU A 519 -17.76 -12.39 -8.44
N PHE A 520 -18.35 -13.41 -9.10
CA PHE A 520 -18.83 -13.31 -10.49
C PHE A 520 -20.27 -13.81 -10.73
N SER A 521 -21.01 -14.25 -9.70
CA SER A 521 -22.33 -14.89 -9.90
C SER A 521 -23.56 -14.00 -9.66
N GLU A 522 -23.42 -12.75 -9.21
CA GLU A 522 -24.60 -11.90 -8.93
C GLU A 522 -24.59 -10.55 -9.64
N GLN A 523 -24.83 -10.56 -10.95
CA GLN A 523 -25.57 -9.49 -11.63
C GLN A 523 -26.52 -10.12 -12.65
N ALA A 524 -27.63 -10.67 -12.16
CA ALA A 524 -28.83 -10.88 -12.97
C ALA A 524 -29.88 -9.85 -12.54
N GLU A 525 -30.40 -9.15 -13.53
CA GLU A 525 -31.24 -7.96 -13.46
C GLU A 525 -32.50 -8.13 -12.59
N HIS A 526 -32.77 -7.15 -11.73
CA HIS A 526 -34.14 -6.81 -11.35
C HIS A 526 -34.35 -5.30 -11.43
N GLU A 527 -34.85 -4.87 -12.59
CA GLU A 527 -35.44 -3.56 -12.79
C GLU A 527 -36.67 -3.40 -11.89
N GLY A 528 -36.54 -2.61 -10.83
CA GLY A 528 -37.65 -2.16 -10.00
C GLY A 528 -37.31 -0.81 -9.38
N LYS A 529 -37.88 0.27 -9.93
CA LYS A 529 -37.79 1.62 -9.36
C LYS A 529 -38.33 1.60 -7.93
N VAL A 530 -37.45 1.64 -6.93
CA VAL A 530 -37.80 1.93 -5.54
C VAL A 530 -37.05 3.18 -5.11
N ALA A 531 -37.80 4.16 -4.59
CA ALA A 531 -37.28 5.42 -4.10
C ALA A 531 -36.24 5.19 -3.00
N LEU A 532 -35.03 5.75 -3.19
CA LEU A 532 -33.92 5.68 -2.24
C LEU A 532 -34.29 6.46 -0.97
N GLN A 533 -34.51 5.75 0.14
CA GLN A 533 -34.40 6.32 1.47
C GLN A 533 -32.92 6.34 1.90
N PRO A 534 -32.49 7.32 2.72
CA PRO A 534 -31.12 7.41 3.20
C PRO A 534 -30.74 6.13 3.97
N LEU A 535 -29.68 5.48 3.51
CA LEU A 535 -29.12 4.27 4.12
C LEU A 535 -28.54 4.60 5.50
N SER A 536 -29.30 4.33 6.57
CA SER A 536 -28.76 4.31 7.92
C SER A 536 -28.08 2.96 8.18
N CYS A 537 -26.75 2.93 8.22
CA CYS A 537 -25.97 1.77 8.64
C CYS A 537 -25.59 1.91 10.12
N ASN A 538 -26.01 0.95 10.96
CA ASN A 538 -25.61 0.91 12.37
C ASN A 538 -24.29 0.15 12.52
N LEU A 539 -23.17 0.88 12.53
CA LEU A 539 -21.85 0.32 12.82
C LEU A 539 -21.57 0.33 14.33
N THR A 540 -21.34 -0.84 14.91
CA THR A 540 -20.83 -0.95 16.29
C THR A 540 -19.33 -0.71 16.34
N TRP A 541 -18.94 0.46 16.82
CA TRP A 541 -17.54 0.85 17.03
C TRP A 541 -16.95 0.20 18.29
N GLN A 542 -15.67 -0.13 18.25
CA GLN A 542 -14.90 -0.49 19.44
C GLN A 542 -13.64 0.36 19.47
N THR A 543 -13.73 1.47 20.20
CA THR A 543 -12.59 2.33 20.50
C THR A 543 -11.65 1.61 21.47
N PRO A 544 -10.36 1.42 21.13
CA PRO A 544 -9.36 1.18 22.14
C PRO A 544 -9.32 2.40 23.07
N VAL A 545 -9.70 2.21 24.33
CA VAL A 545 -9.56 3.25 25.35
C VAL A 545 -8.07 3.56 25.49
N SER A 546 -7.77 4.86 25.47
CA SER A 546 -6.46 5.53 25.54
C SER A 546 -5.47 5.22 24.41
N PHE A 547 -5.60 5.96 23.31
CA PHE A 547 -4.49 6.53 22.51
C PHE A 547 -5.06 7.65 21.63
N ALA A 548 -5.64 8.67 22.27
CA ALA A 548 -6.02 9.90 21.58
C ALA A 548 -4.81 10.84 21.56
N LEU A 549 -4.46 11.31 20.35
CA LEU A 549 -3.39 12.25 20.00
C LEU A 549 -2.04 11.62 19.61
N PHE A 550 -2.03 10.94 18.45
CA PHE A 550 -0.83 10.65 17.65
C PHE A 550 -0.92 11.15 16.20
N PHE A 551 -1.89 12.02 15.89
CA PHE A 551 -2.17 12.50 14.53
C PHE A 551 -2.01 14.00 14.39
#